data_AF-A0A921ZH28-F1
#
_entry.id   AF-A0A921ZH28-F1
#
_cell.length_a   1.000
_cell.length_b   1.000
_cell.length_c   1.000
_cell.angle_alpha   90.00
_cell.angle_beta   90.00
_cell.angle_gamma   90.00
#
_symmetry.space_group_name_H-M   'P 1'
#
loop_
_entity.id
_entity.type
_entity.pdbx_description
1 polymer ?
#
loop_
_entity_poly.entity_id
_entity_poly.type
_entity_poly.pdbx_seq_one_letter_code
_entity_poly.pdbx_strand_id
1 'polypeptide(L)'
;MLQPLKSLVDYLSPGANKPAIVADIDARVAKGIELTNEIFLIVAATIYYHEDNYEAALKILHNAETLELRAFTLQCLLAMNRPDLAKKQLKNLQDIEDDGTLTQLAQAWLNLAQGGPGVQDAHYSIMELSERLGALGAGPSAVGAAAAASRGMWEEAEQMLTEAQTRSPQNPDLLLGLAVTATHSGKPPEVSARYLAQLLDSHSDHPFVKEYHAKTNEFHRLAAQYQPSVAS
;
A
#
# COMPACT_ATOMS: atom_id res chain seq x y z
N MET A 1 1.92 -1.00 27.23
CA MET A 1 2.42 -0.34 26.00
C MET A 1 3.07 -1.30 25.00
N LEU A 2 3.94 -2.25 25.39
CA LEU A 2 4.66 -3.10 24.43
C LEU A 2 3.90 -4.35 23.93
N GLN A 3 2.88 -4.82 24.66
CA GLN A 3 2.15 -6.04 24.32
C GLN A 3 1.42 -5.99 22.96
N PRO A 4 0.75 -4.87 22.57
CA PRO A 4 0.19 -4.74 21.22
C PRO A 4 1.26 -4.90 20.14
N LEU A 5 2.41 -4.24 20.29
CA LEU A 5 3.51 -4.32 19.31
C LEU A 5 4.02 -5.76 19.16
N LYS A 6 4.11 -6.51 20.27
CA LYS A 6 4.45 -7.94 20.20
C LYS A 6 3.42 -8.72 19.38
N SER A 7 2.14 -8.44 19.55
CA SER A 7 1.06 -9.10 18.78
C SER A 7 1.20 -8.82 17.27
N LEU A 8 1.60 -7.59 16.91
CA LEU A 8 1.88 -7.24 15.51
C LEU A 8 3.10 -7.97 14.96
N VAL A 9 4.18 -8.07 15.72
CA VAL A 9 5.38 -8.82 15.31
C VAL A 9 5.04 -10.30 15.12
N ASP A 10 4.29 -10.89 16.04
CA ASP A 10 3.85 -12.28 15.94
C ASP A 10 2.94 -12.47 14.71
N TYR A 11 2.10 -11.49 14.36
CA TYR A 11 1.24 -11.52 13.17
C TYR A 11 2.01 -11.43 11.85
N LEU A 12 3.02 -10.56 11.77
CA LEU A 12 3.85 -10.35 10.59
C LEU A 12 4.91 -11.44 10.39
N SER A 13 5.12 -12.29 11.39
CA SER A 13 6.13 -13.35 11.34
C SER A 13 5.76 -14.44 10.31
N PRO A 14 6.73 -14.98 9.55
CA PRO A 14 6.48 -16.08 8.63
C PRO A 14 5.89 -17.30 9.35
N GLY A 15 4.77 -17.84 8.85
CA GLY A 15 4.11 -19.01 9.44
C GLY A 15 3.26 -18.72 10.68
N ALA A 16 2.98 -17.45 10.98
CA ALA A 16 2.10 -17.04 12.06
C ALA A 16 0.70 -17.67 11.95
N ASN A 17 0.11 -18.03 13.10
CA ASN A 17 -1.30 -18.40 13.17
C ASN A 17 -2.18 -17.13 13.16
N LYS A 18 -2.29 -16.50 11.99
CA LYS A 18 -3.04 -15.25 11.80
C LYS A 18 -4.47 -15.32 12.35
N PRO A 19 -5.27 -16.39 12.09
CA PRO A 19 -6.63 -16.48 12.63
C PRO A 19 -6.70 -16.42 14.16
N ALA A 20 -5.76 -17.07 14.86
CA ALA A 20 -5.72 -17.04 16.33
C ALA A 20 -5.39 -15.64 16.86
N ILE A 21 -4.48 -14.92 16.20
CA ILE A 21 -4.10 -13.56 16.59
C ILE A 21 -5.26 -12.59 16.34
N VAL A 22 -5.93 -12.68 15.18
CA VAL A 22 -7.11 -11.87 14.88
C VAL A 22 -8.21 -12.10 15.92
N ALA A 23 -8.46 -13.35 16.30
CA ALA A 23 -9.45 -13.66 17.34
C ALA A 23 -9.09 -13.08 18.73
N ASP A 24 -7.80 -13.04 19.09
CA ASP A 24 -7.36 -12.36 20.32
C ASP A 24 -7.61 -10.85 20.25
N ILE A 25 -7.29 -10.22 19.12
CA ILE A 25 -7.55 -8.79 18.89
C ILE A 25 -9.05 -8.50 18.98
N ASP A 26 -9.90 -9.29 18.32
CA ASP A 26 -11.36 -9.15 18.39
C ASP A 26 -11.87 -9.25 19.83
N ALA A 27 -11.37 -10.21 20.61
CA ALA A 27 -11.74 -10.37 22.01
C ALA A 27 -11.32 -9.16 22.87
N ARG A 28 -10.18 -8.54 22.56
CA ARG A 28 -9.68 -7.35 23.27
C ARG A 28 -10.44 -6.09 22.86
N VAL A 29 -10.79 -5.95 21.59
CA VAL A 29 -11.66 -4.88 21.09
C VAL A 29 -13.05 -4.98 21.74
N ALA A 30 -13.63 -6.18 21.80
CA ALA A 30 -14.95 -6.40 22.41
C ALA A 30 -14.99 -6.07 23.91
N LYS A 31 -13.87 -6.25 24.63
CA LYS A 31 -13.74 -5.85 26.04
C LYS A 31 -13.68 -4.34 26.23
N GLY A 32 -13.29 -3.57 25.20
CA GLY A 32 -13.31 -2.10 25.19
C GLY A 32 -12.26 -1.40 26.07
N ILE A 33 -11.56 -2.11 26.95
CA ILE A 33 -10.62 -1.53 27.94
C ILE A 33 -9.38 -0.91 27.28
N GLU A 34 -8.94 -1.45 26.14
CA GLU A 34 -7.72 -0.99 25.45
C GLU A 34 -7.99 0.04 24.36
N LEU A 35 -9.25 0.47 24.14
CA LEU A 35 -9.60 1.40 23.06
C LEU A 35 -9.12 2.84 23.30
N THR A 36 -8.63 3.15 24.49
CA THR A 36 -7.97 4.43 24.79
C THR A 36 -6.47 4.42 24.50
N ASN A 37 -5.89 3.25 24.23
CA ASN A 37 -4.47 3.10 23.93
C ASN A 37 -4.25 3.22 22.41
N GLU A 38 -3.74 4.37 21.97
CA GLU A 38 -3.47 4.66 20.56
C GLU A 38 -2.57 3.61 19.89
N ILE A 39 -1.56 3.10 20.59
CA ILE A 39 -0.68 2.04 20.06
C ILE A 39 -1.48 0.77 19.78
N PHE A 40 -2.43 0.42 20.66
CA PHE A 40 -3.30 -0.72 20.44
C PHE A 40 -4.23 -0.49 19.24
N LEU A 41 -4.78 0.72 19.09
CA LEU A 41 -5.63 1.07 17.95
C LEU A 41 -4.87 0.97 16.63
N ILE A 42 -3.64 1.50 16.55
CA ILE A 42 -2.78 1.36 15.36
C ILE A 42 -2.56 -0.12 15.05
N VAL A 43 -2.12 -0.91 16.04
CA VAL A 43 -1.83 -2.34 15.86
C VAL A 43 -3.05 -3.11 15.38
N ALA A 44 -4.20 -2.94 16.06
CA ALA A 44 -5.43 -3.62 15.71
C ALA A 44 -5.90 -3.22 14.31
N ALA A 45 -5.84 -1.93 13.97
CA ALA A 45 -6.19 -1.45 12.64
C ALA A 45 -5.24 -1.99 11.56
N THR A 46 -3.94 -2.10 11.85
CA THR A 46 -2.95 -2.72 10.95
C THR A 46 -3.27 -4.18 10.69
N ILE A 47 -3.58 -4.96 11.73
CA ILE A 47 -3.98 -6.36 11.57
C ILE A 47 -5.26 -6.46 10.74
N TYR A 48 -6.30 -5.68 11.05
CA TYR A 48 -7.53 -5.67 10.27
C TYR A 48 -7.32 -5.24 8.81
N TYR A 49 -6.44 -4.26 8.56
CA TYR A 49 -6.10 -3.81 7.22
C TYR A 49 -5.43 -4.93 6.40
N HIS A 50 -4.52 -5.69 7.01
CA HIS A 50 -3.87 -6.84 6.33
C HIS A 50 -4.81 -8.03 6.10
N GLU A 51 -5.92 -8.13 6.85
CA GLU A 51 -6.97 -9.13 6.65
C GLU A 51 -8.11 -8.63 5.74
N ASP A 52 -7.92 -7.50 5.04
CA ASP A 52 -8.93 -6.85 4.20
C ASP A 52 -10.24 -6.48 4.94
N ASN A 53 -10.21 -6.45 6.27
CA ASN A 53 -11.36 -6.11 7.12
C ASN A 53 -11.37 -4.62 7.49
N TYR A 54 -11.44 -3.78 6.46
CA TYR A 54 -11.40 -2.33 6.59
C TYR A 54 -12.55 -1.77 7.45
N GLU A 55 -13.71 -2.43 7.47
CA GLU A 55 -14.84 -2.01 8.31
C GLU A 55 -14.54 -2.15 9.81
N ALA A 56 -13.88 -3.23 10.22
CA ALA A 56 -13.46 -3.41 11.61
C ALA A 56 -12.40 -2.37 12.01
N ALA A 57 -11.43 -2.10 11.12
CA ALA A 57 -10.45 -1.05 11.32
C ALA A 57 -11.12 0.32 11.51
N LEU A 58 -12.06 0.71 10.64
CA LEU A 58 -12.75 1.99 10.73
C LEU A 58 -13.60 2.11 12.01
N LYS A 59 -14.20 1.02 12.49
CA LYS A 59 -14.98 1.01 13.74
C LYS A 59 -14.13 1.39 14.95
N ILE A 60 -12.91 0.85 15.05
CA ILE A 60 -12.01 1.15 16.18
C ILE A 60 -11.32 2.52 16.02
N LEU A 61 -11.11 2.98 14.78
CA LEU A 61 -10.50 4.28 14.49
C LEU A 61 -11.50 5.45 14.59
N HIS A 62 -12.82 5.20 14.67
CA HIS A 62 -13.85 6.23 14.54
C HIS A 62 -13.70 7.40 15.51
N ASN A 63 -13.36 7.12 16.77
CA ASN A 63 -13.22 8.12 17.83
C ASN A 63 -11.78 8.64 17.97
N ALA A 64 -10.87 8.27 17.08
CA ALA A 64 -9.48 8.66 17.19
C ALA A 64 -9.27 10.12 16.81
N GLU A 65 -8.51 10.84 17.64
CA GLU A 65 -8.25 12.26 17.43
C GLU A 65 -6.84 12.56 16.92
N THR A 66 -5.88 11.67 17.15
CA THR A 66 -4.49 11.82 16.71
C THR A 66 -4.34 11.79 15.21
N LEU A 67 -3.31 12.50 14.72
CA LEU A 67 -3.01 12.62 13.30
C LEU A 67 -2.77 11.24 12.64
N GLU A 68 -2.06 10.33 13.29
CA GLU A 68 -1.70 9.00 12.78
C GLU A 68 -2.94 8.13 12.53
N LEU A 69 -3.83 8.07 13.50
CA LEU A 69 -5.06 7.28 13.41
C LEU A 69 -6.04 7.85 12.37
N ARG A 70 -6.09 9.18 12.22
CA ARG A 70 -6.88 9.84 11.16
C ARG A 70 -6.29 9.59 9.77
N ALA A 71 -4.97 9.65 9.62
CA ALA A 71 -4.29 9.30 8.38
C ALA A 71 -4.52 7.83 8.03
N PHE A 72 -4.52 6.95 9.03
CA PHE A 72 -4.81 5.54 8.82
C PHE A 72 -6.29 5.31 8.43
N THR A 73 -7.22 6.08 8.99
CA THR A 73 -8.63 6.09 8.56
C THR A 73 -8.74 6.47 7.09
N LEU A 74 -8.02 7.51 6.64
CA LEU A 74 -7.96 7.91 5.24
C LEU A 74 -7.42 6.78 4.36
N GLN A 75 -6.33 6.12 4.77
CA GLN A 75 -5.78 4.98 4.04
C GLN A 75 -6.79 3.82 3.90
N CYS A 76 -7.52 3.48 4.98
CA CYS A 76 -8.58 2.47 4.93
C CYS A 76 -9.70 2.85 3.95
N LEU A 77 -10.12 4.12 3.94
CA LEU A 77 -11.14 4.61 3.01
C LEU A 77 -10.70 4.54 1.55
N LEU A 78 -9.42 4.81 1.27
CA LEU A 78 -8.86 4.63 -0.07
C LEU A 78 -8.82 3.15 -0.48
N ALA A 79 -8.42 2.25 0.42
CA ALA A 79 -8.45 0.80 0.17
C ALA A 79 -9.88 0.28 -0.11
N MET A 80 -10.90 0.89 0.50
CA MET A 80 -12.31 0.60 0.21
C MET A 80 -12.84 1.26 -1.08
N ASN A 81 -12.00 1.90 -1.89
CA ASN A 81 -12.39 2.65 -3.08
C ASN A 81 -13.40 3.78 -2.79
N ARG A 82 -13.25 4.47 -1.64
CA ARG A 82 -14.12 5.58 -1.20
C ARG A 82 -13.37 6.92 -1.09
N PRO A 83 -12.86 7.46 -2.22
CA PRO A 83 -12.12 8.73 -2.23
C PRO A 83 -12.97 9.93 -1.78
N ASP A 84 -14.30 9.82 -1.90
CA ASP A 84 -15.26 10.82 -1.44
C ASP A 84 -15.23 11.01 0.09
N LEU A 85 -15.13 9.90 0.83
CA LEU A 85 -15.00 9.92 2.29
C LEU A 85 -13.58 10.26 2.72
N ALA A 86 -12.58 9.75 1.99
CA ALA A 86 -11.18 10.08 2.25
C ALA A 86 -10.92 11.60 2.16
N LYS A 87 -11.57 12.30 1.21
CA LYS A 87 -11.52 13.77 1.11
C LYS A 87 -12.07 14.49 2.35
N LYS A 88 -13.10 13.94 3.01
CA LYS A 88 -13.61 14.50 4.26
C LYS A 88 -12.62 14.28 5.40
N GLN A 89 -12.02 13.09 5.48
CA GLN A 89 -11.01 12.80 6.49
C GLN A 89 -9.73 13.63 6.30
N LEU A 90 -9.36 13.92 5.07
CA LEU A 90 -8.24 14.80 4.80
C LEU A 90 -8.45 16.19 5.40
N LYS A 91 -9.65 16.78 5.27
CA LYS A 91 -9.95 18.07 5.92
C LYS A 91 -9.75 18.01 7.43
N ASN A 92 -10.18 16.92 8.07
CA ASN A 92 -9.97 16.73 9.50
C ASN A 92 -8.47 16.63 9.87
N LEU A 93 -7.62 16.12 8.98
CA LEU A 93 -6.16 16.13 9.18
C LEU A 93 -5.60 17.55 9.06
N GLN A 94 -6.04 18.29 8.05
CA GLN A 94 -5.59 19.67 7.80
C GLN A 94 -6.02 20.63 8.91
N ASP A 95 -7.19 20.41 9.50
CA ASP A 95 -7.67 21.18 10.65
C ASP A 95 -6.78 21.01 11.90
N ILE A 96 -6.04 19.89 11.99
CA ILE A 96 -5.07 19.64 13.07
C ILE A 96 -3.70 20.20 12.70
N GLU A 97 -3.17 19.77 11.55
CA GLU A 97 -1.85 20.16 11.06
C GLU A 97 -1.81 20.06 9.53
N ASP A 98 -2.01 21.19 8.83
CA ASP A 98 -2.03 21.23 7.35
C ASP A 98 -0.65 20.97 6.72
N ASP A 99 0.40 21.58 7.28
CA ASP A 99 1.78 21.51 6.74
C ASP A 99 2.57 20.28 7.23
N GLY A 100 1.92 19.41 8.01
CA GLY A 100 2.52 18.21 8.58
C GLY A 100 2.90 17.22 7.47
N THR A 101 4.06 16.55 7.64
CA THR A 101 4.53 15.55 6.66
C THR A 101 3.48 14.46 6.40
N LEU A 102 2.80 14.01 7.44
CA LEU A 102 1.78 12.97 7.32
C LEU A 102 0.53 13.46 6.56
N THR A 103 0.12 14.72 6.79
CA THR A 103 -1.00 15.34 6.08
C THR A 103 -0.68 15.51 4.60
N GLN A 104 0.53 15.96 4.27
CA GLN A 104 1.01 16.07 2.89
C GLN A 104 1.08 14.70 2.19
N LEU A 105 1.54 13.64 2.88
CA LEU A 105 1.51 12.28 2.34
C LEU A 105 0.08 11.78 2.11
N ALA A 106 -0.83 12.02 3.06
CA ALA A 106 -2.23 11.63 2.94
C ALA A 106 -2.94 12.36 1.79
N GLN A 107 -2.63 13.64 1.59
CA GLN A 107 -3.08 14.43 0.45
C GLN A 107 -2.56 13.85 -0.87
N ALA A 108 -1.27 13.46 -0.93
CA ALA A 108 -0.69 12.84 -2.11
C ALA A 108 -1.36 11.50 -2.46
N TRP A 109 -1.65 10.64 -1.46
CA TRP A 109 -2.40 9.39 -1.68
C TRP A 109 -3.79 9.63 -2.24
N LEU A 110 -4.54 10.59 -1.66
CA LEU A 110 -5.88 10.92 -2.14
C LEU A 110 -5.85 11.44 -3.59
N ASN A 111 -4.91 12.33 -3.88
CA ASN A 111 -4.75 12.94 -5.20
C ASN A 111 -4.36 11.90 -6.25
N LEU A 112 -3.45 10.99 -5.91
CA LEU A 112 -3.07 9.88 -6.79
C LEU A 112 -4.26 8.94 -7.05
N ALA A 113 -5.04 8.61 -6.00
CA ALA A 113 -6.21 7.75 -6.12
C ALA A 113 -7.34 8.37 -6.96
N GLN A 114 -7.48 9.70 -6.96
CA GLN A 114 -8.47 10.42 -7.77
C GLN A 114 -8.06 10.53 -9.25
N GLY A 115 -6.76 10.47 -9.53
CA GLY A 115 -6.23 10.60 -10.88
C GLY A 115 -6.41 12.00 -11.48
N GLY A 116 -6.23 12.10 -12.81
CA GLY A 116 -6.40 13.36 -13.54
C GLY A 116 -5.41 14.44 -13.09
N PRO A 117 -5.86 15.71 -12.91
CA PRO A 117 -4.99 16.80 -12.46
C PRO A 117 -4.32 16.54 -11.10
N GLY A 118 -4.97 15.79 -10.21
CA GLY A 118 -4.43 15.48 -8.87
C GLY A 118 -3.11 14.71 -8.91
N VAL A 119 -2.85 13.93 -9.97
CA VAL A 119 -1.58 13.20 -10.12
C VAL A 119 -0.39 14.15 -10.13
N GLN A 120 -0.52 15.31 -10.77
CA GLN A 120 0.53 16.32 -10.81
C GLN A 120 0.80 16.89 -9.41
N ASP A 121 -0.26 17.22 -8.67
CA ASP A 121 -0.15 17.74 -7.31
C ASP A 121 0.49 16.69 -6.38
N ALA A 122 0.06 15.43 -6.46
CA ALA A 122 0.64 14.34 -5.68
C ALA A 122 2.14 14.17 -5.95
N HIS A 123 2.54 14.23 -7.22
CA HIS A 123 3.95 14.13 -7.59
C HIS A 123 4.78 15.28 -7.01
N TYR A 124 4.34 16.53 -7.17
CA TYR A 124 5.07 17.69 -6.64
C TYR A 124 5.13 17.69 -5.10
N SER A 125 4.05 17.29 -4.41
CA SER A 125 4.07 17.16 -2.96
C SER A 125 5.12 16.14 -2.48
N ILE A 126 5.25 14.99 -3.16
CA ILE A 126 6.27 13.99 -2.81
C ILE A 126 7.68 14.50 -3.12
N MET A 127 7.88 15.22 -4.23
CA MET A 127 9.18 15.84 -4.54
C MET A 127 9.58 16.85 -3.47
N GLU A 128 8.68 17.77 -3.09
CA GLU A 128 8.93 18.76 -2.04
C GLU A 128 9.26 18.09 -0.71
N LEU A 129 8.52 17.03 -0.35
CA LEU A 129 8.84 16.21 0.82
C LEU A 129 10.23 15.59 0.74
N SER A 130 10.63 15.11 -0.44
CA SER A 130 11.97 14.55 -0.66
C SER A 130 13.06 15.60 -0.62
N GLU A 131 12.81 16.83 -1.07
CA GLU A 131 13.76 17.93 -0.95
C GLU A 131 13.93 18.37 0.51
N ARG A 132 12.82 18.42 1.28
CA ARG A 132 12.81 18.83 2.68
C ARG A 132 13.41 17.80 3.62
N LEU A 133 13.08 16.52 3.43
CA LEU A 133 13.45 15.42 4.35
C LEU A 133 14.63 14.60 3.82
N GLY A 134 15.05 14.85 2.58
CA GLY A 134 16.05 14.06 1.87
C GLY A 134 15.47 12.73 1.38
N ALA A 135 16.28 11.68 1.51
CA ALA A 135 15.95 10.33 1.06
C ALA A 135 14.69 9.76 1.75
N LEU A 136 13.56 9.74 1.03
CA LEU A 136 12.33 9.12 1.52
C LEU A 136 12.45 7.59 1.62
N GLY A 137 11.63 7.00 2.49
CA GLY A 137 11.47 5.55 2.59
C GLY A 137 10.77 4.94 1.36
N ALA A 138 10.80 3.61 1.26
CA ALA A 138 10.28 2.88 0.10
C ALA A 138 8.83 3.25 -0.26
N GLY A 139 7.94 3.38 0.74
CA GLY A 139 6.52 3.71 0.52
C GLY A 139 6.31 5.07 -0.16
N PRO A 140 6.73 6.20 0.46
CA PRO A 140 6.60 7.51 -0.17
C PRO A 140 7.32 7.63 -1.53
N SER A 141 8.50 7.01 -1.68
CA SER A 141 9.19 6.97 -2.97
C SER A 141 8.38 6.22 -4.04
N ALA A 142 7.74 5.11 -3.70
CA ALA A 142 6.86 4.38 -4.62
C ALA A 142 5.63 5.21 -5.01
N VAL A 143 5.07 5.99 -4.10
CA VAL A 143 3.94 6.91 -4.39
C VAL A 143 4.37 8.01 -5.36
N GLY A 144 5.52 8.64 -5.13
CA GLY A 144 6.06 9.65 -6.04
C GLY A 144 6.36 9.09 -7.42
N ALA A 145 6.95 7.89 -7.48
CA ALA A 145 7.20 7.18 -8.73
C ALA A 145 5.90 6.80 -9.46
N ALA A 146 4.87 6.34 -8.75
CA ALA A 146 3.56 6.04 -9.33
C ALA A 146 2.89 7.30 -9.90
N ALA A 147 3.04 8.44 -9.21
CA ALA A 147 2.55 9.73 -9.71
C ALA A 147 3.32 10.19 -10.95
N ALA A 148 4.65 10.03 -10.98
CA ALA A 148 5.48 10.33 -12.15
C ALA A 148 5.11 9.43 -13.35
N ALA A 149 5.00 8.12 -13.11
CA ALA A 149 4.60 7.12 -14.10
C ALA A 149 3.21 7.42 -14.69
N SER A 150 2.25 7.82 -13.85
CA SER A 150 0.90 8.22 -14.28
C SER A 150 0.87 9.45 -15.19
N ARG A 151 1.95 10.25 -15.19
CA ARG A 151 2.16 11.39 -16.10
C ARG A 151 2.99 11.04 -17.33
N GLY A 152 3.38 9.78 -17.49
CA GLY A 152 4.28 9.32 -18.56
C GLY A 152 5.75 9.65 -18.33
N MET A 153 6.13 10.11 -17.13
CA MET A 153 7.50 10.47 -16.77
C MET A 153 8.25 9.23 -16.26
N TRP A 154 8.43 8.25 -17.15
CA TRP A 154 8.94 6.92 -16.79
C TRP A 154 10.40 6.94 -16.31
N GLU A 155 11.23 7.81 -16.88
CA GLU A 155 12.64 7.97 -16.49
C GLU A 155 12.77 8.49 -15.05
N GLU A 156 11.96 9.49 -14.70
CA GLU A 156 11.92 10.04 -13.35
C GLU A 156 11.37 9.03 -12.34
N ALA A 157 10.29 8.33 -12.70
CA ALA A 157 9.75 7.25 -11.87
C ALA A 157 10.80 6.17 -11.59
N GLU A 158 11.56 5.77 -12.60
CA GLU A 158 12.64 4.79 -12.45
C GLU A 158 13.77 5.29 -11.55
N GLN A 159 14.18 6.56 -11.70
CA GLN A 159 15.19 7.16 -10.84
C GLN A 159 14.77 7.11 -9.36
N MET A 160 13.55 7.55 -9.06
CA MET A 160 13.01 7.54 -7.69
C MET A 160 12.98 6.12 -7.10
N LEU A 161 12.55 5.12 -7.89
CA LEU A 161 12.51 3.73 -7.45
C LEU A 161 13.89 3.14 -7.25
N THR A 162 14.84 3.45 -8.13
CA THR A 162 16.22 2.96 -8.05
C THR A 162 16.91 3.52 -6.81
N GLU A 163 16.76 4.81 -6.54
CA GLU A 163 17.28 5.44 -5.33
C GLU A 163 16.70 4.81 -4.07
N ALA A 164 15.39 4.54 -4.03
CA ALA A 164 14.76 3.86 -2.92
C ALA A 164 15.22 2.40 -2.78
N GLN A 165 15.44 1.70 -3.91
CA GLN A 165 15.89 0.31 -3.92
C GLN A 165 17.28 0.15 -3.31
N THR A 166 18.18 1.13 -3.44
CA THR A 166 19.50 1.10 -2.78
C THR A 166 19.40 0.97 -1.26
N ARG A 167 18.34 1.52 -0.66
CA ARG A 167 18.09 1.53 0.78
C ARG A 167 17.21 0.36 1.23
N SER A 168 16.32 -0.11 0.36
CA SER A 168 15.37 -1.18 0.65
C SER A 168 15.29 -2.19 -0.51
N PRO A 169 16.34 -3.00 -0.73
CA PRO A 169 16.43 -3.88 -1.90
C PRO A 169 15.37 -4.98 -1.96
N GLN A 170 14.83 -5.36 -0.80
CA GLN A 170 13.84 -6.43 -0.64
C GLN A 170 12.41 -5.91 -0.55
N ASN A 171 12.16 -4.64 -0.89
CA ASN A 171 10.79 -4.11 -0.86
C ASN A 171 10.03 -4.54 -2.15
N PRO A 172 8.90 -5.27 -2.02
CA PRO A 172 8.17 -5.80 -3.16
C PRO A 172 7.54 -4.70 -4.03
N ASP A 173 7.06 -3.61 -3.43
CA ASP A 173 6.44 -2.50 -4.18
C ASP A 173 7.45 -1.80 -5.09
N LEU A 174 8.70 -1.66 -4.64
CA LEU A 174 9.78 -1.11 -5.47
C LEU A 174 10.14 -2.03 -6.63
N LEU A 175 10.20 -3.35 -6.42
CA LEU A 175 10.45 -4.33 -7.48
C LEU A 175 9.34 -4.30 -8.54
N LEU A 176 8.08 -4.24 -8.09
CA LEU A 176 6.93 -4.12 -8.98
C LEU A 176 6.99 -2.81 -9.79
N GLY A 177 7.26 -1.69 -9.12
CA GLY A 177 7.44 -0.40 -9.77
C GLY A 177 8.52 -0.44 -10.85
N LEU A 178 9.68 -1.02 -10.56
CA LEU A 178 10.80 -1.13 -11.51
C LEU A 178 10.48 -2.04 -12.71
N ALA A 179 9.71 -3.12 -12.50
CA ALA A 179 9.24 -3.95 -13.60
C ALA A 179 8.32 -3.16 -14.55
N VAL A 180 7.39 -2.38 -13.99
CA VAL A 180 6.45 -1.55 -14.76
C VAL A 180 7.22 -0.45 -15.51
N THR A 181 8.08 0.32 -14.84
CA THR A 181 8.84 1.39 -15.50
C THR A 181 9.78 0.86 -16.58
N ALA A 182 10.49 -0.25 -16.34
CA ALA A 182 11.37 -0.84 -17.35
C ALA A 182 10.60 -1.24 -18.62
N THR A 183 9.38 -1.75 -18.47
CA THR A 183 8.51 -2.11 -19.61
C THR A 183 8.12 -0.87 -20.43
N HIS A 184 7.72 0.21 -19.76
CA HIS A 184 7.26 1.44 -20.42
C HIS A 184 8.40 2.32 -20.97
N SER A 185 9.59 2.24 -20.39
CA SER A 185 10.80 2.93 -20.89
C SER A 185 11.45 2.24 -22.10
N GLY A 186 10.86 1.16 -22.62
CA GLY A 186 11.38 0.45 -23.79
C GLY A 186 12.69 -0.31 -23.53
N LYS A 187 12.98 -0.66 -22.27
CA LYS A 187 14.16 -1.47 -21.93
C LYS A 187 14.01 -2.89 -22.48
N PRO A 188 15.13 -3.63 -22.62
CA PRO A 188 15.06 -5.03 -23.03
C PRO A 188 14.09 -5.81 -22.11
N PRO A 189 13.17 -6.63 -22.68
CA PRO A 189 12.17 -7.38 -21.91
C PRO A 189 12.75 -8.19 -20.75
N GLU A 190 14.00 -8.63 -20.88
CA GLU A 190 14.75 -9.37 -19.87
C GLU A 190 14.92 -8.57 -18.56
N VAL A 191 15.01 -7.25 -18.63
CA VAL A 191 15.17 -6.38 -17.44
C VAL A 191 13.88 -6.37 -16.61
N SER A 192 12.74 -6.12 -17.27
CA SER A 192 11.42 -6.17 -16.62
C SER A 192 11.12 -7.57 -16.09
N ALA A 193 11.37 -8.60 -16.91
CA ALA A 193 11.16 -10.00 -16.53
C ALA A 193 12.00 -10.40 -15.31
N ARG A 194 13.23 -9.88 -15.17
CA ARG A 194 14.07 -10.13 -14.00
C ARG A 194 13.46 -9.58 -12.71
N TYR A 195 13.00 -8.32 -12.72
CA TYR A 195 12.37 -7.73 -11.53
C TYR A 195 11.07 -8.45 -11.15
N LEU A 196 10.26 -8.80 -12.15
CA LEU A 196 9.06 -9.58 -11.93
C LEU A 196 9.37 -10.98 -11.37
N ALA A 197 10.35 -11.69 -11.92
CA ALA A 197 10.75 -13.00 -11.43
C ALA A 197 11.24 -12.93 -9.97
N GLN A 198 12.03 -11.91 -9.62
CA GLN A 198 12.47 -11.69 -8.25
C GLN A 198 11.30 -11.46 -7.29
N LEU A 199 10.30 -10.68 -7.70
CA LEU A 199 9.09 -10.45 -6.91
C LEU A 199 8.30 -11.74 -6.70
N LEU A 200 8.10 -12.53 -7.76
CA LEU A 200 7.36 -13.79 -7.71
C LEU A 200 8.04 -14.83 -6.80
N ASP A 201 9.38 -14.89 -6.80
CA ASP A 201 10.15 -15.86 -6.01
C ASP A 201 10.27 -15.45 -4.53
N SER A 202 10.49 -14.15 -4.26
CA SER A 202 10.79 -13.67 -2.90
C SER A 202 9.56 -13.30 -2.06
N HIS A 203 8.42 -13.01 -2.69
CA HIS A 203 7.24 -12.45 -2.00
C HIS A 203 5.92 -13.08 -2.46
N SER A 204 5.79 -14.40 -2.30
CA SER A 204 4.59 -15.15 -2.67
C SER A 204 3.29 -14.66 -2.02
N ASP A 205 3.39 -14.02 -0.85
CA ASP A 205 2.24 -13.48 -0.12
C ASP A 205 1.75 -12.11 -0.62
N HIS A 206 2.53 -11.44 -1.47
CA HIS A 206 2.22 -10.10 -1.96
C HIS A 206 0.94 -10.11 -2.81
N PRO A 207 0.02 -9.13 -2.65
CA PRO A 207 -1.28 -9.12 -3.35
C PRO A 207 -1.16 -9.26 -4.87
N PHE A 208 -0.21 -8.53 -5.49
CA PHE A 208 0.05 -8.62 -6.92
C PHE A 208 0.47 -10.03 -7.37
N VAL A 209 1.27 -10.76 -6.57
CA VAL A 209 1.75 -12.11 -6.91
C VAL A 209 0.58 -13.11 -6.88
N LYS A 210 -0.30 -13.00 -5.88
CA LYS A 210 -1.53 -13.80 -5.79
C LYS A 210 -2.44 -13.56 -6.99
N GLU A 211 -2.66 -12.29 -7.34
CA GLU A 211 -3.49 -11.93 -8.50
C GLU A 211 -2.85 -12.37 -9.81
N TYR A 212 -1.53 -12.23 -9.96
CA TYR A 212 -0.78 -12.69 -11.12
C TYR A 212 -1.02 -14.18 -11.37
N HIS A 213 -0.80 -15.03 -10.34
CA HIS A 213 -1.04 -16.47 -10.46
C HIS A 213 -2.52 -16.80 -10.73
N ALA A 214 -3.46 -16.10 -10.09
CA ALA A 214 -4.88 -16.29 -10.34
C ALA A 214 -5.23 -16.00 -11.81
N LYS A 215 -4.71 -14.90 -12.36
CA LYS A 215 -4.92 -14.50 -13.77
C LYS A 215 -4.22 -15.43 -14.76
N THR A 216 -3.02 -15.90 -14.45
CA THR A 216 -2.34 -16.93 -15.25
C THR A 216 -3.16 -18.22 -15.32
N ASN A 217 -3.68 -18.69 -14.18
CA ASN A 217 -4.54 -19.88 -14.14
C ASN A 217 -5.86 -19.68 -14.88
N GLU A 218 -6.49 -18.51 -14.75
CA GLU A 218 -7.69 -18.14 -15.50
C GLU A 218 -7.44 -18.15 -17.01
N PHE A 219 -6.32 -17.59 -17.45
CA PHE A 219 -5.92 -17.60 -18.85
C PHE A 219 -5.73 -19.03 -19.38
N HIS A 220 -5.02 -19.89 -18.65
CA HIS A 220 -4.84 -21.30 -19.05
C HIS A 220 -6.17 -22.04 -19.15
N ARG A 221 -7.08 -21.83 -18.19
CA ARG A 221 -8.43 -22.42 -18.22
C ARG A 221 -9.21 -21.98 -19.46
N LEU A 222 -9.18 -20.68 -19.78
CA LEU A 222 -9.86 -20.15 -20.96
C LEU A 222 -9.21 -20.66 -22.25
N ALA A 223 -7.88 -20.67 -22.35
CA ALA A 223 -7.17 -21.20 -23.49
C ALA A 223 -7.56 -22.67 -23.76
N ALA A 224 -7.61 -23.52 -22.72
CA ALA A 224 -8.06 -24.90 -22.84
C ALA A 224 -9.54 -25.01 -23.24
N GLN A 225 -10.41 -24.15 -22.70
CA GLN A 225 -11.84 -24.14 -23.02
C GLN A 225 -12.13 -23.80 -24.49
N TYR A 226 -11.33 -22.91 -25.09
CA TYR A 226 -11.50 -22.44 -26.47
C TYR A 226 -10.50 -23.06 -27.45
N GLN A 227 -9.82 -24.16 -27.07
CA GLN A 227 -8.96 -24.88 -28.00
C GLN A 227 -9.79 -25.44 -29.17
N PRO A 228 -9.28 -25.38 -30.42
CA PRO A 228 -9.97 -25.95 -31.56
C PRO A 228 -10.17 -27.45 -31.34
N SER A 229 -11.43 -27.92 -31.30
CA SER A 229 -11.70 -29.36 -31.36
C SER A 229 -11.43 -29.81 -32.79
N VAL A 230 -10.28 -30.43 -33.03
CA VAL A 230 -10.04 -31.11 -34.30
C VAL A 230 -11.01 -32.29 -34.35
N ALA A 231 -12.08 -32.18 -35.14
CA ALA A 231 -12.90 -33.32 -35.49
C ALA A 231 -12.00 -34.32 -36.24
N SER A 232 -11.67 -35.43 -35.59
CA SER A 232 -11.02 -36.58 -36.23
C SER A 232 -12.05 -37.41 -36.99
#